data_AF-A0A840N6H4-F1
#
_entry.id   AF-A0A840N6H4-F1
#
_cell.length_a   1.000
_cell.length_b   1.000
_cell.length_c   1.000
_cell.angle_alpha   90.00
_cell.angle_beta   90.00
_cell.angle_gamma   90.00
#
_symmetry.space_group_name_H-M   'P 1'
#
loop_
_entity.id
_entity.type
_entity.pdbx_description
1 polymer ?
#
loop_
_entity_poly.entity_id
_entity_poly.type
_entity_poly.pdbx_seq_one_letter_code
_entity_poly.pdbx_strand_id
1 'polypeptide(L)'
;MNQTAAEWHRALLMQEVRPTGGAALDQIFIASGGATVLTLLLLLLGYAHRTGRTRLLERAAALSQRVLPRGLPGWVALPQIVAMISLLTALLGMYWDISLHITQGRDEGPLANIAHYPILIGLFGLFTAGMLAVVLPKDEPVGGAAVRITRDWYAPVSGLLLAGAGFYALLGFPLDDVWHRIFGQDVTLWGPTHLMLIGGAGLSLVAVALLEREGRLARSDLGEPGALPRFAHRGMAIGGLLVGLSVFQAEFDFGVQQFRMVHQPFLIAVAVGCALVVARLWAGRGAALFVVGFYVLVRGGVAVLVGPVLGEQFATIPLHVVEALCVEAAALLLARRALALGVVSGLLIGTVGYASEYAWTQLAFPLPWTPDMALEGAAMAVAGGVAGGVLGALLAGALRGALPRRQVSVPLFGGALVVIALAVTNALVGTAPPVQATVTLTDVRGGPQDRTGHAVVRMSPAGTGQDSTWLTMTGWQGGDLHVDRLTPIGPDTYRTNEPMPLHGTWKTMIRFHEGRAMVAVPVYMPADEALGVPAVTADPQFTRDSQPEWQVLQRETKQDIPSWLWVTCSLVVLACSLALVLSLGWGAQRIGRVGAGAPEPSPEPERTAT
;
A
#
# COMPACT_ATOMS: atom_id res chain seq x y z
N MET A 1 14.69 19.65 -40.40
CA MET A 1 14.23 18.72 -39.35
C MET A 1 14.41 17.32 -39.88
N ASN A 2 15.30 16.56 -39.24
CA ASN A 2 15.87 15.33 -39.79
C ASN A 2 14.82 14.21 -39.94
N GLN A 3 14.86 13.50 -41.06
CA GLN A 3 14.06 12.28 -41.32
C GLN A 3 14.19 11.26 -40.20
N THR A 4 15.35 11.20 -39.52
CA THR A 4 15.56 10.34 -38.35
C THR A 4 14.64 10.68 -37.18
N ALA A 5 14.39 11.95 -36.87
CA ALA A 5 13.45 12.30 -35.79
C ALA A 5 12.00 11.91 -36.13
N ALA A 6 11.62 12.00 -37.40
CA ALA A 6 10.33 11.52 -37.89
C ALA A 6 10.24 9.99 -37.96
N GLU A 7 11.35 9.29 -38.18
CA GLU A 7 11.45 7.82 -38.11
C GLU A 7 11.39 7.31 -36.66
N TRP A 8 12.03 8.01 -35.71
CA TRP A 8 11.88 7.74 -34.27
C TRP A 8 10.43 7.99 -33.81
N HIS A 9 9.80 9.06 -34.28
CA HIS A 9 8.37 9.32 -34.00
C HIS A 9 7.44 8.32 -34.69
N ARG A 10 7.77 7.82 -35.89
CA ARG A 10 7.04 6.72 -36.55
C ARG A 10 7.24 5.38 -35.87
N ALA A 11 8.41 5.12 -35.29
CA ALA A 11 8.65 3.93 -34.48
C ALA A 11 7.82 3.97 -33.18
N LEU A 12 7.65 5.15 -32.58
CA LEU A 12 6.72 5.39 -31.47
C LEU A 12 5.22 5.29 -31.86
N LEU A 13 4.89 5.40 -33.15
CA LEU A 13 3.52 5.37 -33.67
C LEU A 13 3.16 4.02 -34.34
N MET A 14 4.10 3.10 -34.51
CA MET A 14 3.73 1.70 -34.72
C MET A 14 3.10 1.25 -33.40
N GLN A 15 1.87 0.73 -33.47
CA GLN A 15 1.33 -0.09 -32.39
C GLN A 15 2.28 -1.27 -32.24
N GLU A 16 3.33 -1.13 -31.42
CA GLU A 16 3.97 -2.28 -30.83
C GLU A 16 2.85 -3.07 -30.16
N VAL A 17 2.68 -4.30 -30.62
CA VAL A 17 1.64 -5.20 -30.13
C VAL A 17 1.89 -5.35 -28.65
N ARG A 18 1.07 -4.67 -27.84
CA ARG A 18 1.25 -4.66 -26.40
C ARG A 18 1.20 -6.10 -25.88
N PRO A 19 2.13 -6.46 -24.99
CA PRO A 19 2.30 -7.82 -24.48
C PRO A 19 1.00 -8.35 -23.87
N THR A 20 0.72 -9.63 -24.09
CA THR A 20 -0.47 -10.30 -23.55
C THR A 20 -0.11 -11.45 -22.63
N GLY A 21 -0.71 -11.46 -21.44
CA GLY A 21 -0.48 -12.48 -20.42
C GLY A 21 0.72 -12.18 -19.52
N GLY A 22 1.35 -13.23 -19.00
CA GLY A 22 2.55 -13.11 -18.17
C GLY A 22 3.78 -12.63 -18.96
N ALA A 23 4.83 -12.29 -18.21
CA ALA A 23 6.10 -11.80 -18.70
C ALA A 23 6.73 -12.68 -19.80
N ALA A 24 7.50 -12.04 -20.68
CA ALA A 24 8.31 -12.76 -21.66
C ALA A 24 9.28 -13.75 -20.97
N LEU A 25 9.50 -14.93 -21.58
CA LEU A 25 10.26 -16.02 -20.96
C LEU A 25 11.72 -15.64 -20.68
N ASP A 26 12.33 -14.85 -21.57
CA ASP A 26 13.67 -14.31 -21.40
C ASP A 26 13.78 -13.42 -20.16
N GLN A 27 12.79 -12.53 -19.92
CA GLN A 27 12.74 -11.72 -18.71
C GLN A 27 12.61 -12.60 -17.45
N ILE A 28 11.81 -13.66 -17.51
CA ILE A 28 11.69 -14.62 -16.40
C ILE A 28 13.03 -15.30 -16.12
N PHE A 29 13.74 -15.75 -17.15
CA PHE A 29 15.05 -16.37 -16.99
C PHE A 29 16.08 -15.39 -16.40
N ILE A 30 16.10 -14.14 -16.87
CA ILE A 30 17.01 -13.10 -16.36
C ILE A 30 16.68 -12.78 -14.90
N ALA A 31 15.41 -12.49 -14.58
CA ALA A 31 14.98 -12.16 -13.23
C ALA A 31 15.21 -13.33 -12.25
N SER A 32 14.83 -14.55 -12.64
CA SER A 32 15.03 -15.75 -11.81
C SER A 32 16.50 -16.10 -11.65
N GLY A 33 17.30 -15.95 -12.71
CA GLY A 33 18.75 -16.15 -12.67
C GLY A 33 19.43 -15.13 -11.76
N GLY A 34 19.09 -13.86 -11.89
CA GLY A 34 19.58 -12.78 -11.03
C GLY A 34 19.22 -13.01 -9.56
N ALA A 35 17.94 -13.31 -9.27
CA ALA A 35 17.49 -13.64 -7.92
C ALA A 35 18.21 -14.87 -7.33
N THR A 36 18.44 -15.89 -8.15
CA THR A 36 19.20 -17.09 -7.74
C THR A 36 20.64 -16.75 -7.38
N VAL A 37 21.33 -15.99 -8.24
CA VAL A 37 22.72 -15.56 -7.98
C VAL A 37 22.80 -14.73 -6.71
N LEU A 38 21.92 -13.74 -6.54
CA LEU A 38 21.89 -12.90 -5.34
C LEU A 38 21.60 -13.73 -4.07
N THR A 39 20.69 -14.69 -4.16
CA THR A 39 20.37 -15.60 -3.06
C THR A 39 21.56 -16.49 -2.71
N LEU A 40 22.25 -17.06 -3.71
CA LEU A 40 23.46 -17.86 -3.51
C LEU A 40 24.58 -17.03 -2.86
N LEU A 41 24.77 -15.79 -3.29
CA LEU A 41 25.74 -14.88 -2.68
C LEU A 41 25.41 -14.60 -1.21
N LEU A 42 24.13 -14.37 -0.89
CA LEU A 42 23.68 -14.16 0.48
C LEU A 42 23.89 -15.42 1.34
N LEU A 43 23.58 -16.61 0.81
CA LEU A 43 23.81 -17.88 1.48
C LEU A 43 25.30 -18.14 1.72
N LEU A 44 26.16 -17.90 0.72
CA LEU A 44 27.61 -18.05 0.83
C LEU A 44 28.18 -17.07 1.86
N LEU A 45 27.73 -15.82 1.86
CA LEU A 45 28.14 -14.80 2.82
C LEU A 45 27.74 -15.20 4.25
N GLY A 46 26.50 -15.66 4.42
CA GLY A 46 26.01 -16.12 5.71
C GLY A 46 26.75 -17.36 6.22
N TYR A 47 26.96 -18.35 5.35
CA TYR A 47 27.75 -19.54 5.66
C TYR A 47 29.19 -19.20 6.02
N ALA A 48 29.85 -18.31 5.26
CA ALA A 48 31.21 -17.86 5.54
C ALA A 48 31.30 -17.14 6.90
N HIS A 49 30.31 -16.31 7.26
CA HIS A 49 30.24 -15.66 8.58
C HIS A 49 30.09 -16.68 9.70
N ARG A 50 29.09 -17.56 9.60
CA ARG A 50 28.79 -18.60 10.60
C ARG A 50 29.97 -19.55 10.81
N THR A 51 30.71 -19.89 9.75
CA THR A 51 31.92 -20.74 9.82
C THR A 51 33.21 -19.99 10.17
N GLY A 52 33.16 -18.66 10.32
CA GLY A 52 34.33 -17.83 10.64
C GLY A 52 35.33 -17.64 9.50
N ARG A 53 34.93 -17.96 8.26
CA ARG A 53 35.75 -17.77 7.06
C ARG A 53 35.83 -16.31 6.60
N THR A 54 34.95 -15.45 7.10
CA THR A 54 34.97 -13.99 6.84
C THR A 54 34.59 -13.20 8.09
N ARG A 55 35.06 -11.95 8.16
CA ARG A 55 34.67 -10.94 9.16
C ARG A 55 33.90 -9.77 8.57
N LEU A 56 33.46 -9.87 7.31
CA LEU A 56 32.81 -8.77 6.60
C LEU A 56 31.53 -8.32 7.32
N LEU A 57 30.66 -9.28 7.67
CA LEU A 57 29.41 -9.01 8.38
C LEU A 57 29.64 -8.47 9.80
N GLU A 58 30.63 -8.99 10.52
CA GLU A 58 31.04 -8.46 11.83
C GLU A 58 31.50 -7.00 11.74
N ARG A 59 32.31 -6.66 10.73
CA ARG A 59 32.78 -5.29 10.51
C ARG A 59 31.64 -4.35 10.13
N ALA A 60 30.73 -4.78 9.26
CA ALA A 60 29.56 -4.00 8.88
C ALA A 60 28.62 -3.76 10.07
N ALA A 61 28.40 -4.80 10.88
CA ALA A 61 27.62 -4.72 12.11
C ALA A 61 28.26 -3.74 13.11
N ALA A 62 29.58 -3.85 13.35
CA ALA A 62 30.31 -2.92 14.22
C ALA A 62 30.29 -1.48 13.70
N LEU A 63 30.41 -1.28 12.38
CA LEU A 63 30.28 0.04 11.77
C LEU A 63 28.88 0.63 11.99
N SER A 64 27.83 -0.17 11.82
CA SER A 64 26.44 0.28 12.06
C SER A 64 26.22 0.77 13.49
N GLN A 65 26.83 0.10 14.47
CA GLN A 65 26.76 0.49 15.88
C GLN A 65 27.53 1.78 16.17
N ARG A 66 28.61 2.06 15.43
CA ARG A 66 29.42 3.27 15.59
C ARG A 66 28.79 4.50 14.94
N VAL A 67 28.26 4.35 13.73
CA VAL A 67 27.71 5.48 12.95
C VAL A 67 26.40 5.97 13.54
N LEU A 68 25.56 5.06 14.05
CA LEU A 68 24.26 5.37 14.65
C LEU A 68 24.14 4.64 16.01
N PRO A 69 24.79 5.16 17.07
CA PRO A 69 24.76 4.53 18.39
C PRO A 69 23.36 4.55 18.99
N ARG A 70 22.66 3.42 18.90
CA ARG A 70 21.28 3.23 19.38
C ARG A 70 21.16 2.35 20.63
N GLY A 71 22.30 1.91 21.20
CA GLY A 71 22.31 0.91 22.26
C GLY A 71 21.72 -0.43 21.80
N LEU A 72 21.96 -0.80 20.53
CA LEU A 72 21.44 -2.01 19.90
C LEU A 72 22.58 -2.91 19.44
N PRO A 73 22.42 -4.24 19.50
CA PRO A 73 23.41 -5.15 18.95
C PRO A 73 23.49 -5.03 17.42
N GLY A 74 24.64 -5.41 16.86
CA GLY A 74 24.89 -5.30 15.43
C GLY A 74 23.91 -6.09 14.56
N TRP A 75 23.39 -7.22 15.08
CA TRP A 75 22.34 -8.02 14.44
C TRP A 75 20.96 -7.37 14.44
N VAL A 76 20.79 -6.23 15.10
CA VAL A 76 19.61 -5.37 14.99
C VAL A 76 19.93 -4.10 14.21
N ALA A 77 21.02 -3.41 14.56
CA ALA A 77 21.37 -2.12 14.00
C ALA A 77 21.58 -2.16 12.48
N LEU A 78 22.34 -3.15 11.98
CA LEU A 78 22.60 -3.29 10.54
C LEU A 78 21.32 -3.67 9.78
N PRO A 79 20.58 -4.73 10.14
CA PRO A 79 19.30 -5.06 9.50
C PRO A 79 18.31 -3.91 9.44
N GLN A 80 18.16 -3.11 10.49
CA GLN A 80 17.24 -1.98 10.48
C GLN A 80 17.63 -0.91 9.46
N ILE A 81 18.94 -0.63 9.29
CA ILE A 81 19.42 0.31 8.27
C ILE A 81 19.14 -0.24 6.87
N VAL A 82 19.45 -1.52 6.64
CA VAL A 82 19.20 -2.18 5.37
C VAL A 82 17.70 -2.16 5.05
N ALA A 83 16.84 -2.52 5.99
CA ALA A 83 15.38 -2.51 5.82
C ALA A 83 14.85 -1.10 5.54
N MET A 84 15.33 -0.07 6.24
CA MET A 84 14.89 1.31 6.02
C MET A 84 15.23 1.80 4.61
N ILE A 85 16.47 1.62 4.16
CA ILE A 85 16.89 2.00 2.80
C ILE A 85 16.08 1.21 1.77
N SER A 86 15.97 -0.10 1.97
CA SER A 86 15.24 -1.02 1.10
C SER A 86 13.77 -0.62 0.91
N LEU A 87 13.08 -0.28 2.00
CA LEU A 87 11.67 0.12 1.97
C LEU A 87 11.47 1.49 1.30
N LEU A 88 12.38 2.44 1.51
CA LEU A 88 12.33 3.74 0.82
C LEU A 88 12.57 3.58 -0.69
N THR A 89 13.53 2.74 -1.08
CA THR A 89 13.79 2.42 -2.49
C THR A 89 12.60 1.71 -3.13
N ALA A 90 12.00 0.73 -2.46
CA ALA A 90 10.81 0.04 -2.95
C ALA A 90 9.60 0.97 -3.06
N LEU A 91 9.39 1.86 -2.08
CA LEU A 91 8.29 2.82 -2.08
C LEU A 91 8.38 3.78 -3.28
N LEU A 92 9.57 4.31 -3.55
CA LEU A 92 9.80 5.16 -4.72
C LEU A 92 9.46 4.42 -6.01
N GLY A 93 10.00 3.21 -6.18
CA GLY A 93 9.71 2.38 -7.34
C GLY A 93 8.22 2.12 -7.49
N MET A 94 7.53 1.76 -6.43
CA MET A 94 6.10 1.44 -6.45
C MET A 94 5.23 2.64 -6.87
N TYR A 95 5.46 3.84 -6.34
CA TYR A 95 4.66 5.01 -6.73
C TYR A 95 4.93 5.46 -8.16
N TRP A 96 6.17 5.32 -8.61
CA TRP A 96 6.53 5.56 -9.99
C TRP A 96 5.86 4.54 -10.92
N ASP A 97 5.88 3.27 -10.54
CA ASP A 97 5.29 2.16 -11.27
C ASP A 97 3.77 2.31 -11.45
N ILE A 98 3.06 2.61 -10.36
CA ILE A 98 1.60 2.87 -10.41
C ILE A 98 1.30 4.00 -11.38
N SER A 99 2.08 5.09 -11.36
CA SER A 99 1.90 6.19 -12.30
C SER A 99 2.08 5.75 -13.75
N LEU A 100 3.14 5.00 -14.05
CA LEU A 100 3.43 4.51 -15.41
C LEU A 100 2.30 3.59 -15.91
N HIS A 101 1.74 2.74 -15.06
CA HIS A 101 0.61 1.89 -15.42
C HIS A 101 -0.67 2.68 -15.72
N ILE A 102 -0.89 3.81 -15.03
CA ILE A 102 -2.00 4.71 -15.31
C ILE A 102 -1.83 5.39 -16.68
N THR A 103 -0.62 5.85 -17.00
CA THR A 103 -0.35 6.69 -18.19
C THR A 103 -0.02 5.90 -19.45
N GLN A 104 0.66 4.76 -19.34
CA GLN A 104 1.18 3.98 -20.47
C GLN A 104 0.49 2.62 -20.61
N GLY A 105 0.15 1.99 -19.49
CA GLY A 105 -0.60 0.74 -19.45
C GLY A 105 0.28 -0.47 -19.19
N ARG A 106 0.28 -1.44 -20.13
CA ARG A 106 0.83 -2.79 -19.92
C ARG A 106 2.34 -2.87 -20.15
N ASP A 107 3.02 -3.64 -19.31
CA ASP A 107 4.45 -3.94 -19.44
C ASP A 107 4.71 -5.34 -20.05
N GLU A 108 5.86 -5.51 -20.72
CA GLU A 108 6.30 -6.81 -21.28
C GLU A 108 6.78 -7.79 -20.22
N GLY A 109 7.06 -7.29 -19.02
CA GLY A 109 7.48 -8.09 -17.89
C GLY A 109 8.22 -7.27 -16.83
N PRO A 110 8.78 -7.95 -15.81
CA PRO A 110 9.31 -7.33 -14.61
C PRO A 110 10.58 -6.48 -14.86
N LEU A 111 11.17 -6.53 -16.05
CA LEU A 111 12.38 -5.77 -16.39
C LEU A 111 12.13 -4.69 -17.46
N ALA A 112 10.91 -4.63 -18.01
CA ALA A 112 10.54 -3.68 -19.06
C ALA A 112 10.39 -2.24 -18.54
N ASN A 113 9.95 -2.11 -17.30
CA ASN A 113 9.67 -0.84 -16.65
C ASN A 113 10.79 -0.49 -15.66
N ILE A 114 11.36 0.70 -15.80
CA ILE A 114 12.49 1.16 -14.99
C ILE A 114 12.11 1.29 -13.50
N ALA A 115 10.84 1.53 -13.18
CA ALA A 115 10.33 1.62 -11.82
C ALA A 115 10.35 0.26 -11.10
N HIS A 116 10.34 -0.87 -11.83
CA HIS A 116 10.47 -2.20 -11.24
C HIS A 116 11.83 -2.44 -10.57
N TYR A 117 12.92 -1.84 -11.06
CA TYR A 117 14.26 -2.09 -10.52
C TYR A 117 14.39 -1.63 -9.06
N PRO A 118 14.00 -0.39 -8.67
CA PRO A 118 13.92 0.00 -7.27
C PRO A 118 13.02 -0.93 -6.42
N ILE A 119 11.90 -1.42 -6.95
CA ILE A 119 11.02 -2.35 -6.23
C ILE A 119 11.76 -3.67 -5.96
N LEU A 120 12.32 -4.31 -6.99
CA LEU A 120 13.04 -5.57 -6.88
C LEU A 120 14.25 -5.46 -5.94
N ILE A 121 15.05 -4.40 -6.08
CA ILE A 121 16.21 -4.12 -5.22
C ILE A 121 15.75 -3.93 -3.77
N GLY A 122 14.71 -3.12 -3.56
CA GLY A 122 14.18 -2.85 -2.24
C GLY A 122 13.60 -4.09 -1.56
N LEU A 123 12.77 -4.88 -2.24
CA LEU A 123 12.21 -6.09 -1.65
C LEU A 123 13.27 -7.16 -1.38
N PHE A 124 14.25 -7.31 -2.27
CA PHE A 124 15.39 -8.21 -2.04
C PHE A 124 16.25 -7.76 -0.85
N GLY A 125 16.46 -6.45 -0.74
CA GLY A 125 17.14 -5.83 0.40
C GLY A 125 16.37 -6.03 1.71
N LEU A 126 15.03 -5.99 1.69
CA LEU A 126 14.20 -6.26 2.86
C LEU A 126 14.31 -7.72 3.33
N PHE A 127 14.24 -8.69 2.40
CA PHE A 127 14.51 -10.09 2.70
C PHE A 127 15.92 -10.28 3.27
N THR A 128 16.91 -9.63 2.64
CA THR A 128 18.31 -9.62 3.09
C THR A 128 18.45 -9.08 4.51
N ALA A 129 17.75 -8.00 4.87
CA ALA A 129 17.74 -7.46 6.22
C ALA A 129 17.27 -8.51 7.25
N GLY A 130 16.18 -9.21 6.96
CA GLY A 130 15.71 -10.32 7.80
C GLY A 130 16.75 -11.42 7.93
N MET A 131 17.33 -11.88 6.83
CA MET A 131 18.36 -12.91 6.84
C MET A 131 19.62 -12.48 7.60
N LEU A 132 20.03 -11.22 7.48
CA LEU A 132 21.13 -10.66 8.28
C LEU A 132 20.82 -10.74 9.77
N ALA A 133 19.60 -10.38 10.20
CA ALA A 133 19.19 -10.50 11.61
C ALA A 133 19.24 -11.94 12.12
N VAL A 134 18.90 -12.93 11.28
CA VAL A 134 18.93 -14.37 11.62
C VAL A 134 20.38 -14.89 11.71
N VAL A 135 21.26 -14.44 10.83
CA VAL A 135 22.61 -15.01 10.62
C VAL A 135 23.69 -14.34 11.46
N LEU A 136 23.59 -13.02 11.68
CA LEU A 136 24.60 -12.22 12.37
C LEU A 136 24.92 -12.71 13.79
N PRO A 137 23.95 -13.04 14.66
CA PRO A 137 24.24 -13.42 16.04
C PRO A 137 25.08 -14.69 16.09
N LYS A 138 26.38 -14.55 16.35
CA LYS A 138 27.35 -15.64 16.44
C LYS A 138 28.05 -15.55 17.78
N ASP A 139 27.88 -16.58 18.60
CA ASP A 139 28.38 -16.62 19.97
C ASP A 139 27.88 -15.44 20.85
N GLU A 140 26.80 -14.79 20.41
CA GLU A 140 26.12 -13.68 21.09
C GLU A 140 24.72 -14.12 21.54
N PRO A 141 24.24 -13.64 22.70
CA PRO A 141 22.90 -13.94 23.16
C PRO A 141 21.83 -13.30 22.26
N VAL A 142 20.84 -14.09 21.86
CA VAL A 142 19.67 -13.68 21.04
C VAL A 142 18.37 -13.54 21.86
N GLY A 143 18.46 -13.71 23.19
CA GLY A 143 17.35 -13.53 24.13
C GLY A 143 16.42 -14.75 24.25
N GLY A 144 15.56 -14.73 25.28
CA GLY A 144 14.68 -15.87 25.63
C GLY A 144 13.53 -16.15 24.65
N ALA A 145 13.31 -15.27 23.66
CA ALA A 145 12.30 -15.48 22.63
C ALA A 145 12.81 -16.33 21.47
N ALA A 146 14.13 -16.50 21.33
CA ALA A 146 14.75 -17.07 20.14
C ALA A 146 14.19 -18.45 19.75
N VAL A 147 14.29 -18.75 18.45
CA VAL A 147 13.93 -20.05 17.87
C VAL A 147 15.21 -20.82 17.60
N ARG A 148 15.25 -22.06 18.09
CA ARG A 148 16.37 -22.98 17.84
C ARG A 148 16.29 -23.51 16.41
N ILE A 149 17.28 -23.20 15.57
CA ILE A 149 17.39 -23.69 14.19
C ILE A 149 18.20 -24.99 14.15
N THR A 150 19.36 -25.01 14.82
CA THR A 150 20.22 -26.20 14.95
C THR A 150 20.62 -26.41 16.41
N ARG A 151 21.59 -27.29 16.69
CA ARG A 151 22.08 -27.48 18.06
C ARG A 151 22.64 -26.18 18.66
N ASP A 152 23.36 -25.42 17.83
CA ASP A 152 24.19 -24.28 18.24
C ASP A 152 23.79 -22.97 17.52
N TRP A 153 22.66 -22.96 16.82
CA TRP A 153 22.13 -21.77 16.16
C TRP A 153 20.72 -21.46 16.66
N TYR A 154 20.61 -20.27 17.27
CA TYR A 154 19.36 -19.68 17.72
C TYR A 154 19.15 -18.39 16.94
N ALA A 155 17.99 -18.29 16.30
CA ALA A 155 17.61 -17.12 15.51
C ALA A 155 16.63 -16.23 16.30
N PRO A 156 16.78 -14.90 16.24
CA PRO A 156 15.76 -13.99 16.76
C PRO A 156 14.45 -14.17 15.99
N VAL A 157 13.33 -14.19 16.74
CA VAL A 157 11.99 -14.37 16.17
C VAL A 157 11.67 -13.25 15.20
N SER A 158 11.97 -12.01 15.58
CA SER A 158 11.76 -10.83 14.75
C SER A 158 12.56 -10.85 13.45
N GLY A 159 13.77 -11.43 13.45
CA GLY A 159 14.56 -11.63 12.25
C GLY A 159 13.90 -12.62 11.28
N LEU A 160 13.37 -13.74 11.80
CA LEU A 160 12.62 -14.71 10.99
C LEU A 160 11.34 -14.08 10.40
N LEU A 161 10.64 -13.24 11.17
CA LEU A 161 9.45 -12.55 10.71
C LEU A 161 9.76 -11.49 9.65
N LEU A 162 10.86 -10.75 9.80
CA LEU A 162 11.32 -9.79 8.81
C LEU A 162 11.71 -10.50 7.50
N ALA A 163 12.43 -11.62 7.60
CA ALA A 163 12.77 -12.45 6.44
C ALA A 163 11.50 -13.02 5.79
N GLY A 164 10.55 -13.53 6.58
CA GLY A 164 9.28 -14.04 6.08
C GLY A 164 8.44 -12.98 5.37
N ALA A 165 8.37 -11.77 5.92
CA ALA A 165 7.66 -10.64 5.32
C ALA A 165 8.31 -10.19 3.99
N GLY A 166 9.65 -10.08 3.95
CA GLY A 166 10.39 -9.78 2.73
C GLY A 166 10.26 -10.87 1.66
N PHE A 167 10.31 -12.15 2.07
CA PHE A 167 10.09 -13.29 1.18
C PHE A 167 8.67 -13.30 0.61
N TYR A 168 7.67 -13.04 1.45
CA TYR A 168 6.27 -12.95 1.04
C TYR A 168 6.06 -11.82 0.02
N ALA A 169 6.70 -10.65 0.22
CA ALA A 169 6.65 -9.56 -0.74
C ALA A 169 7.31 -9.93 -2.08
N LEU A 170 8.49 -10.56 -2.04
CA LEU A 170 9.21 -11.03 -3.24
C LEU A 170 8.43 -12.09 -4.01
N LEU A 171 7.75 -12.99 -3.30
CA LEU A 171 6.95 -14.06 -3.88
C LEU A 171 5.76 -13.49 -4.69
N GLY A 172 5.35 -12.25 -4.42
CA GLY A 172 4.35 -11.52 -5.21
C GLY A 172 4.68 -11.53 -6.70
N PHE A 173 5.90 -11.16 -7.10
CA PHE A 173 6.31 -11.06 -8.52
C PHE A 173 6.12 -12.33 -9.36
N PRO A 174 6.72 -13.50 -9.00
CA PRO A 174 6.54 -14.71 -9.79
C PRO A 174 5.09 -15.22 -9.72
N LEU A 175 4.38 -15.02 -8.62
CA LEU A 175 2.97 -15.38 -8.54
C LEU A 175 2.07 -14.45 -9.37
N ASP A 176 2.46 -13.20 -9.52
CA ASP A 176 1.81 -12.21 -10.36
C ASP A 176 1.91 -12.57 -11.84
N ASP A 177 3.10 -13.00 -12.30
CA ASP A 177 3.26 -13.57 -13.64
C ASP A 177 2.33 -14.78 -13.87
N VAL A 178 2.27 -15.70 -12.91
CA VAL A 178 1.37 -16.87 -12.97
C VAL A 178 -0.09 -16.41 -12.98
N TRP A 179 -0.43 -15.41 -12.16
CA TRP A 179 -1.77 -14.83 -12.11
C TRP A 179 -2.15 -14.25 -13.48
N HIS A 180 -1.28 -13.46 -14.10
CA HIS A 180 -1.52 -12.87 -15.41
C HIS A 180 -1.64 -13.91 -16.53
N ARG A 181 -0.89 -15.01 -16.46
CA ARG A 181 -1.06 -16.13 -17.41
C ARG A 181 -2.42 -16.80 -17.29
N ILE A 182 -2.91 -16.99 -16.07
CA ILE A 182 -4.18 -17.66 -15.82
C ILE A 182 -5.35 -16.71 -16.10
N PHE A 183 -5.31 -15.50 -15.53
CA PHE A 183 -6.45 -14.59 -15.43
C PHE A 183 -6.43 -13.41 -16.40
N GLY A 184 -5.28 -13.09 -16.99
CA GLY A 184 -5.09 -11.84 -17.73
C GLY A 184 -4.41 -10.78 -16.85
N GLN A 185 -3.92 -9.71 -17.49
CA GLN A 185 -3.19 -8.67 -16.78
C GLN A 185 -4.15 -7.85 -15.91
N ASP A 186 -3.79 -7.69 -14.64
CA ASP A 186 -4.53 -6.90 -13.67
C ASP A 186 -3.72 -5.64 -13.41
N VAL A 187 -4.29 -4.49 -13.76
CA VAL A 187 -3.66 -3.18 -13.54
C VAL A 187 -4.12 -2.53 -12.23
N THR A 188 -4.88 -3.25 -11.40
CA THR A 188 -5.34 -2.76 -10.10
C THR A 188 -4.29 -2.94 -9.02
N LEU A 189 -4.20 -1.99 -8.11
CA LEU A 189 -3.38 -2.11 -6.91
C LEU A 189 -3.85 -3.27 -6.01
N TRP A 190 -5.15 -3.55 -6.00
CA TRP A 190 -5.78 -4.57 -5.17
C TRP A 190 -5.84 -5.97 -5.81
N GLY A 191 -5.12 -6.16 -6.92
CA GLY A 191 -4.82 -7.49 -7.44
C GLY A 191 -4.25 -8.39 -6.33
N PRO A 192 -4.67 -9.66 -6.20
CA PRO A 192 -4.30 -10.50 -5.05
C PRO A 192 -2.79 -10.61 -4.81
N THR A 193 -2.01 -10.70 -5.87
CA THR A 193 -0.54 -10.77 -5.86
C THR A 193 0.12 -9.43 -5.51
N HIS A 194 -0.45 -8.30 -5.93
CA HIS A 194 -0.02 -6.95 -5.51
C HIS A 194 -0.23 -6.74 -4.00
N LEU A 195 -1.33 -7.24 -3.44
CA LEU A 195 -1.57 -7.21 -1.99
C LEU A 195 -0.53 -8.03 -1.23
N MET A 196 0.08 -9.05 -1.84
CA MET A 196 1.21 -9.77 -1.22
C MET A 196 2.45 -8.88 -1.12
N LEU A 197 2.77 -8.18 -2.20
CA LEU A 197 3.90 -7.25 -2.28
C LEU A 197 3.75 -6.13 -1.25
N ILE A 198 2.60 -5.43 -1.28
CA ILE A 198 2.28 -4.31 -0.39
C ILE A 198 2.21 -4.80 1.06
N GLY A 199 1.50 -5.89 1.31
CA GLY A 199 1.32 -6.45 2.66
C GLY A 199 2.63 -6.93 3.28
N GLY A 200 3.48 -7.61 2.51
CA GLY A 200 4.79 -8.06 2.97
C GLY A 200 5.72 -6.90 3.32
N ALA A 201 5.83 -5.92 2.42
CA ALA A 201 6.66 -4.74 2.65
C ALA A 201 6.13 -3.89 3.81
N GLY A 202 4.84 -3.55 3.81
CA GLY A 202 4.22 -2.68 4.83
C GLY A 202 4.21 -3.31 6.23
N LEU A 203 3.82 -4.59 6.34
CA LEU A 203 3.75 -5.28 7.64
C LEU A 203 5.13 -5.71 8.17
N SER A 204 6.18 -5.72 7.34
CA SER A 204 7.56 -5.97 7.79
C SER A 204 8.00 -5.00 8.89
N LEU A 205 7.42 -3.80 8.96
CA LEU A 205 7.76 -2.82 9.97
C LEU A 205 7.27 -3.16 11.37
N VAL A 206 6.28 -4.05 11.49
CA VAL A 206 5.97 -4.71 12.76
C VAL A 206 7.16 -5.56 13.20
N ALA A 207 7.77 -6.32 12.30
CA ALA A 207 8.96 -7.12 12.60
C ALA A 207 10.19 -6.25 12.93
N VAL A 208 10.38 -5.11 12.23
CA VAL A 208 11.43 -4.13 12.53
C VAL A 208 11.31 -3.54 13.94
N ALA A 209 10.09 -3.20 14.37
CA ALA A 209 9.84 -2.71 15.73
C ALA A 209 10.08 -3.82 16.77
N LEU A 210 9.62 -5.04 16.50
CA LEU A 210 9.88 -6.20 17.36
C LEU A 210 11.37 -6.55 17.45
N LEU A 211 12.13 -6.33 16.38
CA LEU A 211 13.58 -6.55 16.33
C LEU A 211 14.33 -5.63 17.27
N GLU A 212 13.92 -4.36 17.38
CA GLU A 212 14.45 -3.46 18.40
C GLU A 212 14.20 -4.01 19.81
N ARG A 213 12.96 -4.42 20.10
CA ARG A 213 12.58 -4.92 21.42
C ARG A 213 13.36 -6.19 21.78
N GLU A 214 13.46 -7.15 20.86
CA GLU A 214 14.19 -8.40 21.07
C GLU A 214 15.69 -8.12 21.29
N GLY A 215 16.28 -7.21 20.51
CA GLY A 215 17.67 -6.77 20.70
C GLY A 215 17.96 -6.17 22.07
N ARG A 216 17.07 -5.26 22.54
CA ARG A 216 17.20 -4.64 23.87
C ARG A 216 17.09 -5.65 25.01
N LEU A 217 16.18 -6.63 24.87
CA LEU A 217 16.04 -7.71 25.86
C LEU A 217 17.26 -8.64 25.88
N ALA A 218 17.85 -8.92 24.72
CA ALA A 218 19.01 -9.79 24.60
C ALA A 218 20.31 -9.13 25.08
N ARG A 219 20.41 -7.79 24.94
CA ARG A 219 21.64 -7.02 25.19
C ARG A 219 21.38 -5.78 26.04
N SER A 220 20.86 -5.99 27.25
CA SER A 220 20.65 -4.92 28.24
C SER A 220 21.97 -4.26 28.70
N ASP A 221 23.11 -4.92 28.46
CA ASP A 221 24.46 -4.44 28.75
C ASP A 221 24.90 -3.27 27.85
N LEU A 222 24.30 -3.12 26.65
CA LEU A 222 24.69 -2.08 25.69
C LEU A 222 24.18 -0.67 26.04
N GLY A 223 23.41 -0.54 27.14
CA GLY A 223 22.82 0.72 27.58
C GLY A 223 21.73 1.24 26.64
N GLU A 224 20.95 2.19 27.13
CA GLU A 224 19.90 2.84 26.33
C GLU A 224 20.42 4.15 25.71
N PRO A 225 20.04 4.47 24.46
CA PRO A 225 20.39 5.75 23.87
C PRO A 225 19.67 6.89 24.59
N GLY A 226 20.13 8.12 24.39
CA GLY A 226 19.43 9.31 24.87
C GLY A 226 17.96 9.36 24.43
N ALA A 227 17.13 10.09 25.16
CA ALA A 227 15.69 10.16 24.93
C ALA A 227 15.35 10.58 23.48
N LEU A 228 16.01 11.62 22.96
CA LEU A 228 15.74 12.15 21.62
C LEU A 228 16.09 11.18 20.48
N PRO A 229 17.29 10.57 20.39
CA PRO A 229 17.59 9.54 19.39
C PRO A 229 16.63 8.35 19.43
N ARG A 230 16.21 7.94 20.64
CA ARG A 230 15.24 6.85 20.82
C ARG A 230 13.86 7.23 20.30
N PHE A 231 13.40 8.43 20.66
CA PHE A 231 12.14 8.99 20.18
C PHE A 231 12.12 9.07 18.65
N ALA A 232 13.17 9.63 18.04
CA ALA A 232 13.29 9.75 16.59
C ALA A 232 13.33 8.39 15.89
N HIS A 233 14.11 7.43 16.41
CA HIS A 233 14.23 6.10 15.82
C HIS A 233 12.91 5.31 15.88
N ARG A 234 12.26 5.25 17.05
CA ARG A 234 10.93 4.61 17.19
C ARG A 234 9.88 5.34 16.35
N GLY A 235 9.93 6.67 16.34
CA GLY A 235 9.08 7.52 15.51
C GLY A 235 9.22 7.20 14.02
N MET A 236 10.44 7.07 13.50
CA MET A 236 10.68 6.71 12.09
C MET A 236 10.21 5.28 11.77
N ALA A 237 10.41 4.32 12.68
CA ALA A 237 9.94 2.95 12.49
C ALA A 237 8.41 2.87 12.38
N ILE A 238 7.70 3.57 13.27
CA ILE A 238 6.23 3.64 13.22
C ILE A 238 5.72 4.57 12.11
N GLY A 239 6.47 5.60 11.76
CA GLY A 239 6.24 6.44 10.59
C GLY A 239 6.28 5.63 9.30
N GLY A 240 7.28 4.76 9.17
CA GLY A 240 7.30 3.79 8.09
C GLY A 240 6.10 2.85 8.12
N LEU A 241 5.65 2.39 9.30
CA LEU A 241 4.47 1.52 9.41
C LEU A 241 3.22 2.24 8.89
N LEU A 242 3.05 3.53 9.22
CA LEU A 242 1.98 4.35 8.67
C LEU A 242 2.09 4.45 7.14
N VAL A 243 3.28 4.74 6.61
CA VAL A 243 3.53 4.77 5.16
C VAL A 243 3.13 3.43 4.51
N GLY A 244 3.59 2.30 5.06
CA GLY A 244 3.30 0.97 4.54
C GLY A 244 1.82 0.60 4.58
N LEU A 245 1.09 0.97 5.64
CA LEU A 245 -0.36 0.76 5.73
C LEU A 245 -1.16 1.70 4.83
N SER A 246 -0.63 2.90 4.52
CA SER A 246 -1.26 3.84 3.61
C SER A 246 -1.08 3.48 2.13
N VAL A 247 -0.11 2.63 1.79
CA VAL A 247 0.08 2.18 0.39
C VAL A 247 -1.16 1.47 -0.17
N PHE A 248 -1.94 0.76 0.64
CA PHE A 248 -3.21 0.13 0.21
C PHE A 248 -4.24 1.14 -0.34
N GLN A 249 -4.00 2.45 -0.15
CA GLN A 249 -4.88 3.53 -0.59
C GLN A 249 -4.43 4.17 -1.91
N ALA A 250 -3.34 3.68 -2.54
CA ALA A 250 -2.69 4.38 -3.65
C ALA A 250 -3.64 4.71 -4.81
N GLU A 251 -4.59 3.83 -5.14
CA GLU A 251 -5.55 4.11 -6.23
C GLU A 251 -6.39 5.37 -5.97
N PHE A 252 -6.71 5.66 -4.70
CA PHE A 252 -7.45 6.85 -4.32
C PHE A 252 -6.57 8.11 -4.38
N ASP A 253 -5.28 7.98 -4.09
CA ASP A 253 -4.30 9.07 -4.18
C ASP A 253 -4.20 9.62 -5.60
N PHE A 254 -4.33 8.73 -6.61
CA PHE A 254 -4.32 9.07 -8.03
C PHE A 254 -5.72 9.33 -8.61
N GLY A 255 -6.81 8.98 -7.91
CA GLY A 255 -8.18 9.13 -8.43
C GLY A 255 -8.62 8.04 -9.42
N VAL A 256 -8.02 6.86 -9.35
CA VAL A 256 -8.27 5.71 -10.25
C VAL A 256 -8.89 4.50 -9.53
N GLN A 257 -9.46 4.70 -8.35
CA GLN A 257 -10.05 3.64 -7.52
C GLN A 257 -11.10 2.80 -8.26
N GLN A 258 -11.08 1.49 -8.03
CA GLN A 258 -12.04 0.53 -8.64
C GLN A 258 -13.14 0.04 -7.69
N PHE A 259 -13.04 0.42 -6.43
CA PHE A 259 -13.96 0.00 -5.37
C PHE A 259 -14.77 1.17 -4.85
N ARG A 260 -15.82 0.84 -4.10
CA ARG A 260 -16.73 1.84 -3.52
C ARG A 260 -15.96 2.85 -2.68
N MET A 261 -16.33 4.12 -2.76
CA MET A 261 -15.56 5.21 -2.14
C MET A 261 -15.44 5.09 -0.61
N VAL A 262 -16.41 4.44 0.04
CA VAL A 262 -16.40 4.14 1.49
C VAL A 262 -15.21 3.28 1.93
N HIS A 263 -14.47 2.68 0.99
CA HIS A 263 -13.25 1.95 1.28
C HIS A 263 -12.11 2.86 1.78
N GLN A 264 -11.91 4.02 1.14
CA GLN A 264 -10.83 4.95 1.48
C GLN A 264 -10.87 5.43 2.95
N PRO A 265 -11.99 5.96 3.49
CA PRO A 265 -12.04 6.38 4.88
C PRO A 265 -11.79 5.23 5.86
N PHE A 266 -12.21 4.01 5.51
CA PHE A 266 -11.90 2.82 6.30
C PHE A 266 -10.40 2.52 6.32
N LEU A 267 -9.75 2.49 5.15
CA LEU A 267 -8.31 2.21 5.05
C LEU A 267 -7.47 3.27 5.79
N ILE A 268 -7.83 4.56 5.64
CA ILE A 268 -7.22 5.67 6.40
C ILE A 268 -7.32 5.39 7.89
N ALA A 269 -8.53 5.12 8.38
CA ALA A 269 -8.77 4.96 9.81
C ALA A 269 -8.06 3.73 10.40
N VAL A 270 -7.98 2.60 9.66
CA VAL A 270 -7.19 1.43 10.10
C VAL A 270 -5.71 1.77 10.21
N ALA A 271 -5.13 2.37 9.16
CA ALA A 271 -3.71 2.69 9.09
C ALA A 271 -3.30 3.66 10.21
N VAL A 272 -4.02 4.76 10.32
CA VAL A 272 -3.76 5.83 11.28
C VAL A 272 -4.07 5.38 12.70
N GLY A 273 -5.20 4.69 12.92
CA GLY A 273 -5.58 4.13 14.21
C GLY A 273 -4.52 3.17 14.75
N CYS A 274 -3.98 2.30 13.90
CA CYS A 274 -2.91 1.39 14.29
C CYS A 274 -1.60 2.14 14.56
N ALA A 275 -1.08 2.88 13.58
CA ALA A 275 0.24 3.47 13.69
C ALA A 275 0.33 4.56 14.77
N LEU A 276 -0.63 5.48 14.85
CA LEU A 276 -0.56 6.61 15.79
C LEU A 276 -0.72 6.17 17.25
N VAL A 277 -1.57 5.16 17.52
CA VAL A 277 -1.70 4.59 18.86
C VAL A 277 -0.39 3.90 19.28
N VAL A 278 0.27 3.17 18.38
CA VAL A 278 1.59 2.58 18.66
C VAL A 278 2.61 3.68 18.93
N ALA A 279 2.66 4.71 18.09
CA ALA A 279 3.59 5.83 18.22
C ALA A 279 3.50 6.46 19.60
N ARG A 280 2.28 6.86 19.99
CA ARG A 280 2.04 7.52 21.28
C ARG A 280 2.35 6.61 22.47
N LEU A 281 2.01 5.31 22.40
CA LEU A 281 2.22 4.38 23.51
C LEU A 281 3.67 3.90 23.65
N TRP A 282 4.44 3.84 22.56
CA TRP A 282 5.80 3.25 22.53
C TRP A 282 6.94 4.28 22.41
N ALA A 283 6.77 5.32 21.59
CA ALA A 283 7.76 6.39 21.45
C ALA A 283 7.54 7.54 22.44
N GLY A 284 6.29 7.80 22.83
CA GLY A 284 5.94 8.72 23.92
C GLY A 284 5.19 9.98 23.48
N ARG A 285 5.28 11.04 24.28
CA ARG A 285 4.50 12.27 24.06
C ARG A 285 4.89 12.99 22.78
N GLY A 286 3.92 13.41 21.96
CA GLY A 286 4.16 14.07 20.68
C GLY A 286 4.58 13.13 19.55
N ALA A 287 4.68 11.83 19.81
CA ALA A 287 5.11 10.86 18.80
C ALA A 287 4.10 10.69 17.67
N ALA A 288 2.79 10.85 17.92
CA ALA A 288 1.82 10.76 16.84
C ALA A 288 2.00 11.90 15.83
N LEU A 289 2.28 13.12 16.32
CA LEU A 289 2.59 14.27 15.46
C LEU A 289 3.91 14.09 14.71
N PHE A 290 4.95 13.56 15.36
CA PHE A 290 6.21 13.25 14.70
C PHE A 290 6.01 12.22 13.58
N VAL A 291 5.23 11.17 13.83
CA VAL A 291 4.92 10.11 12.85
C VAL A 291 4.19 10.69 11.64
N VAL A 292 3.22 11.58 11.83
CA VAL A 292 2.54 12.27 10.73
C VAL A 292 3.51 13.16 9.95
N GLY A 293 4.37 13.93 10.63
CA GLY A 293 5.40 14.74 9.97
C GLY A 293 6.35 13.90 9.13
N PHE A 294 6.80 12.76 9.65
CA PHE A 294 7.62 11.80 8.91
C PHE A 294 6.87 11.20 7.71
N TYR A 295 5.60 10.81 7.89
CA TYR A 295 4.75 10.31 6.82
C TYR A 295 4.63 11.33 5.68
N VAL A 296 4.28 12.59 6.00
CA VAL A 296 4.17 13.67 5.01
C VAL A 296 5.50 13.91 4.31
N LEU A 297 6.62 13.90 5.04
CA LEU A 297 7.95 14.05 4.45
C LEU A 297 8.26 12.94 3.44
N VAL A 298 8.05 11.68 3.81
CA VAL A 298 8.37 10.53 2.96
C VAL A 298 7.41 10.44 1.77
N ARG A 299 6.11 10.49 2.04
CA ARG A 299 5.07 10.31 1.02
C ARG A 299 4.93 11.53 0.12
N GLY A 300 4.92 12.72 0.69
CA GLY A 300 4.91 13.98 -0.06
C GLY A 300 6.21 14.13 -0.85
N GLY A 301 7.35 13.72 -0.27
CA GLY A 301 8.63 13.68 -0.99
C GLY A 301 8.58 12.75 -2.20
N VAL A 302 8.03 11.54 -2.07
CA VAL A 302 7.83 10.62 -3.20
C VAL A 302 6.84 11.19 -4.22
N ALA A 303 5.72 11.76 -3.80
CA ALA A 303 4.73 12.36 -4.70
C ALA A 303 5.31 13.53 -5.51
N VAL A 304 6.14 14.39 -4.89
CA VAL A 304 6.84 15.48 -5.57
C VAL A 304 7.94 14.94 -6.49
N LEU A 305 8.66 13.90 -6.07
CA LEU A 305 9.70 13.30 -6.90
C LEU A 305 9.12 12.61 -8.14
N VAL A 306 8.07 11.80 -7.98
CA VAL A 306 7.41 11.11 -9.09
C VAL A 306 6.67 12.10 -9.97
N GLY A 307 5.78 12.93 -9.40
CA GLY A 307 4.93 13.83 -10.17
C GLY A 307 5.71 14.89 -10.94
N PRO A 308 6.01 16.06 -10.34
CA PRO A 308 6.64 17.16 -11.07
C PRO A 308 8.12 16.95 -11.42
N VAL A 309 8.91 16.15 -10.69
CA VAL A 309 10.35 16.00 -10.98
C VAL A 309 10.62 14.96 -12.07
N LEU A 310 9.97 13.80 -12.03
CA LEU A 310 10.07 12.80 -13.10
C LEU A 310 9.08 13.05 -14.25
N GLY A 311 8.10 13.93 -14.07
CA GLY A 311 7.11 14.28 -15.09
C GLY A 311 5.97 13.26 -15.19
N GLU A 312 5.68 12.56 -14.10
CA GLU A 312 4.68 11.50 -14.01
C GLU A 312 3.42 11.99 -13.24
N GLN A 313 2.46 11.10 -12.97
CA GLN A 313 1.24 11.44 -12.22
C GLN A 313 1.56 11.81 -10.77
N PHE A 314 0.91 12.86 -10.30
CA PHE A 314 1.01 13.29 -8.91
C PHE A 314 0.03 12.52 -8.03
N ALA A 315 0.52 11.89 -6.96
CA ALA A 315 -0.30 11.20 -5.97
C ALA A 315 -0.65 12.14 -4.81
N THR A 316 -1.93 12.47 -4.65
CA THR A 316 -2.40 13.25 -3.50
C THR A 316 -2.38 12.40 -2.23
N ILE A 317 -1.90 12.94 -1.12
CA ILE A 317 -1.84 12.21 0.15
C ILE A 317 -2.87 12.74 1.16
N PRO A 318 -3.46 11.85 1.99
CA PRO A 318 -4.11 12.26 3.23
C PRO A 318 -3.13 12.96 4.18
N LEU A 319 -3.60 13.88 5.02
CA LEU A 319 -2.71 14.67 5.89
C LEU A 319 -2.55 14.10 7.29
N HIS A 320 -3.58 13.44 7.83
CA HIS A 320 -3.55 12.77 9.15
C HIS A 320 -3.27 13.66 10.38
N VAL A 321 -3.21 14.99 10.21
CA VAL A 321 -2.81 15.94 11.28
C VAL A 321 -3.84 15.96 12.42
N VAL A 322 -5.13 16.00 12.08
CA VAL A 322 -6.21 16.07 13.07
C VAL A 322 -6.33 14.75 13.83
N GLU A 323 -6.09 13.63 13.17
CA GLU A 323 -6.04 12.30 13.76
C GLU A 323 -4.92 12.20 14.79
N ALA A 324 -3.72 12.71 14.48
CA ALA A 324 -2.63 12.77 15.45
C ALA A 324 -2.98 13.63 16.66
N LEU A 325 -3.59 14.80 16.44
CA LEU A 325 -4.08 15.64 17.54
C LEU A 325 -5.12 14.90 18.39
N CYS A 326 -6.04 14.15 17.77
CA CYS A 326 -7.01 13.31 18.48
C CYS A 326 -6.34 12.25 19.36
N VAL A 327 -5.30 11.57 18.85
CA VAL A 327 -4.55 10.56 19.63
C VAL A 327 -3.80 11.20 20.79
N GLU A 328 -3.09 12.31 20.56
CA GLU A 328 -2.36 13.02 21.61
C GLU A 328 -3.30 13.57 22.70
N ALA A 329 -4.46 14.10 22.30
CA ALA A 329 -5.49 14.58 23.21
C ALA A 329 -6.12 13.46 24.05
N ALA A 330 -6.52 12.34 23.42
CA ALA A 330 -7.03 11.17 24.14
C ALA A 330 -6.00 10.63 25.14
N ALA A 331 -4.71 10.70 24.79
CA ALA A 331 -3.63 10.23 25.64
C ALA A 331 -3.39 11.11 26.88
N LEU A 332 -3.91 12.34 26.94
CA LEU A 332 -3.87 13.15 28.17
C LEU A 332 -4.63 12.45 29.31
N LEU A 333 -5.71 11.73 29.00
CA LEU A 333 -6.56 11.06 29.97
C LEU A 333 -6.31 9.55 30.04
N LEU A 334 -5.94 8.93 28.91
CA LEU A 334 -5.97 7.46 28.76
C LEU A 334 -4.59 6.81 28.53
N ALA A 335 -3.47 7.54 28.55
CA ALA A 335 -2.14 6.97 28.28
C ALA A 335 -1.77 5.76 29.16
N ARG A 336 -2.30 5.70 30.39
CA ARG A 336 -2.09 4.57 31.32
C ARG A 336 -2.99 3.37 31.04
N ARG A 337 -4.04 3.52 30.24
CA ARG A 337 -5.03 2.49 29.88
C ARG A 337 -4.95 2.21 28.38
N ALA A 338 -3.91 1.49 27.97
CA ALA A 338 -3.56 1.30 26.54
C ALA A 338 -4.73 0.87 25.65
N LEU A 339 -5.54 -0.12 26.05
CA LEU A 339 -6.70 -0.56 25.28
C LEU A 339 -7.80 0.51 25.19
N ALA A 340 -8.06 1.23 26.28
CA ALA A 340 -9.04 2.31 26.29
C ALA A 340 -8.56 3.48 25.41
N LEU A 341 -7.27 3.83 25.47
CA LEU A 341 -6.68 4.79 24.55
C LEU A 341 -6.87 4.33 23.09
N GLY A 342 -6.55 3.07 22.78
CA GLY A 342 -6.73 2.53 21.43
C GLY A 342 -8.17 2.65 20.91
N VAL A 343 -9.16 2.25 21.71
CA VAL A 343 -10.58 2.35 21.32
C VAL A 343 -11.02 3.81 21.17
N VAL A 344 -10.71 4.68 22.13
CA VAL A 344 -11.14 6.09 22.10
C VAL A 344 -10.44 6.86 20.98
N SER A 345 -9.14 6.66 20.78
CA SER A 345 -8.42 7.21 19.63
C SER A 345 -9.02 6.71 18.31
N GLY A 346 -9.35 5.42 18.21
CA GLY A 346 -10.01 4.87 17.04
C GLY A 346 -11.37 5.50 16.75
N LEU A 347 -12.19 5.73 17.78
CA LEU A 347 -13.47 6.44 17.66
C LEU A 347 -13.29 7.89 17.20
N LEU A 348 -12.32 8.61 17.78
CA LEU A 348 -12.03 10.00 17.39
C LEU A 348 -11.51 10.09 15.95
N ILE A 349 -10.63 9.17 15.53
CA ILE A 349 -10.15 9.07 14.15
C ILE A 349 -11.32 8.79 13.20
N GLY A 350 -12.17 7.82 13.53
CA GLY A 350 -13.32 7.46 12.69
C GLY A 350 -14.43 8.52 12.63
N THR A 351 -14.39 9.55 13.48
CA THR A 351 -15.42 10.60 13.54
C THR A 351 -14.84 11.98 13.21
N VAL A 352 -14.01 12.52 14.09
CA VAL A 352 -13.35 13.81 13.92
C VAL A 352 -12.32 13.76 12.79
N GLY A 353 -11.52 12.69 12.72
CA GLY A 353 -10.57 12.46 11.62
C GLY A 353 -11.27 12.31 10.28
N TYR A 354 -12.34 11.51 10.23
CA TYR A 354 -13.21 11.40 9.05
C TYR A 354 -13.73 12.77 8.58
N ALA A 355 -14.22 13.61 9.50
CA ALA A 355 -14.69 14.95 9.14
C ALA A 355 -13.57 15.87 8.60
N SER A 356 -12.35 15.76 9.13
CA SER A 356 -11.22 16.54 8.62
C SER A 356 -10.74 16.07 7.26
N GLU A 357 -10.64 14.76 7.05
CA GLU A 357 -10.24 14.21 5.73
C GLU A 357 -11.35 14.44 4.70
N TYR A 358 -12.63 14.44 5.10
CA TYR A 358 -13.73 14.87 4.24
C TYR A 358 -13.48 16.28 3.70
N ALA A 359 -13.10 17.24 4.56
CA ALA A 359 -12.79 18.61 4.14
C ALA A 359 -11.53 18.67 3.26
N TRP A 360 -10.50 17.89 3.58
CA TRP A 360 -9.26 17.82 2.80
C TRP A 360 -9.49 17.28 1.38
N THR A 361 -10.33 16.24 1.24
CA THR A 361 -10.63 15.65 -0.07
C THR A 361 -11.27 16.65 -1.02
N GLN A 362 -12.08 17.60 -0.52
CA GLN A 362 -12.67 18.66 -1.33
C GLN A 362 -11.64 19.58 -1.98
N LEU A 363 -10.45 19.70 -1.39
CA LEU A 363 -9.41 20.64 -1.80
C LEU A 363 -8.33 19.98 -2.66
N ALA A 364 -8.02 18.71 -2.40
CA ALA A 364 -6.80 18.09 -2.91
C ALA A 364 -7.02 16.84 -3.76
N PHE A 365 -8.13 16.12 -3.58
CA PHE A 365 -8.34 14.83 -4.26
C PHE A 365 -9.10 15.03 -5.58
N PRO A 366 -8.72 14.31 -6.66
CA PRO A 366 -9.46 14.35 -7.93
C PRO A 366 -10.92 13.95 -7.78
N LEU A 367 -11.18 12.97 -6.91
CA LEU A 367 -12.50 12.44 -6.60
C LEU A 367 -12.76 12.66 -5.10
N PRO A 368 -13.42 13.76 -4.72
CA PRO A 368 -13.66 14.09 -3.31
C PRO A 368 -14.75 13.21 -2.70
N TRP A 369 -14.80 13.11 -1.37
CA TRP A 369 -15.95 12.49 -0.68
C TRP A 369 -17.20 13.34 -0.82
N THR A 370 -18.34 12.68 -0.84
CA THR A 370 -19.63 13.29 -1.13
C THR A 370 -20.66 12.96 -0.05
N PRO A 371 -21.76 13.74 0.05
CA PRO A 371 -22.77 13.52 1.08
C PRO A 371 -23.46 12.15 1.02
N ASP A 372 -23.62 11.55 -0.17
CA ASP A 372 -24.29 10.25 -0.35
C ASP A 372 -23.55 9.12 0.39
N MET A 373 -22.23 9.17 0.42
CA MET A 373 -21.41 8.19 1.13
C MET A 373 -21.18 8.55 2.60
N ALA A 374 -21.66 9.70 3.09
CA ALA A 374 -21.20 10.25 4.36
C ALA A 374 -21.47 9.36 5.57
N LEU A 375 -22.66 8.76 5.64
CA LEU A 375 -23.07 7.92 6.77
C LEU A 375 -22.33 6.57 6.76
N GLU A 376 -22.30 5.89 5.62
CA GLU A 376 -21.59 4.62 5.49
C GLU A 376 -20.08 4.82 5.62
N GLY A 377 -19.53 5.88 5.03
CA GLY A 377 -18.12 6.28 5.14
C GLY A 377 -17.71 6.53 6.58
N ALA A 378 -18.53 7.24 7.38
CA ALA A 378 -18.27 7.43 8.81
C ALA A 378 -18.34 6.11 9.61
N ALA A 379 -19.34 5.25 9.35
CA ALA A 379 -19.45 3.95 10.00
C ALA A 379 -18.23 3.05 9.68
N MET A 380 -17.79 3.07 8.42
CA MET A 380 -16.61 2.38 7.91
C MET A 380 -15.32 2.93 8.56
N ALA A 381 -15.19 4.25 8.68
CA ALA A 381 -14.06 4.89 9.37
C ALA A 381 -14.04 4.56 10.87
N VAL A 382 -15.19 4.52 11.55
CA VAL A 382 -15.28 4.10 12.97
C VAL A 382 -14.87 2.65 13.15
N ALA A 383 -15.39 1.75 12.31
CA ALA A 383 -15.00 0.34 12.35
C ALA A 383 -13.50 0.15 12.13
N GLY A 384 -12.93 0.84 11.12
CA GLY A 384 -11.51 0.83 10.82
C GLY A 384 -10.65 1.41 11.92
N GLY A 385 -11.02 2.59 12.43
CA GLY A 385 -10.32 3.31 13.49
C GLY A 385 -10.27 2.52 14.79
N VAL A 386 -11.38 1.93 15.22
CA VAL A 386 -11.43 1.10 16.44
C VAL A 386 -10.61 -0.18 16.26
N ALA A 387 -10.75 -0.88 15.13
CA ALA A 387 -9.96 -2.09 14.86
C ALA A 387 -8.46 -1.77 14.82
N GLY A 388 -8.06 -0.72 14.10
CA GLY A 388 -6.69 -0.22 14.04
C GLY A 388 -6.16 0.18 15.41
N GLY A 389 -6.91 0.97 16.18
CA GLY A 389 -6.53 1.41 17.52
C GLY A 389 -6.35 0.26 18.52
N VAL A 390 -7.20 -0.78 18.45
CA VAL A 390 -7.02 -2.00 19.25
C VAL A 390 -5.76 -2.75 18.85
N LEU A 391 -5.52 -2.95 17.55
CA LEU A 391 -4.30 -3.60 17.06
C LEU A 391 -3.04 -2.82 17.47
N GLY A 392 -3.08 -1.48 17.36
CA GLY A 392 -1.99 -0.61 17.77
C GLY A 392 -1.72 -0.68 19.28
N ALA A 393 -2.76 -0.70 20.11
CA ALA A 393 -2.62 -0.87 21.56
C ALA A 393 -2.03 -2.24 21.94
N LEU A 394 -2.41 -3.32 21.24
CA LEU A 394 -1.86 -4.65 21.43
C LEU A 394 -0.38 -4.71 21.02
N LEU A 395 -0.03 -4.14 19.86
CA LEU A 395 1.35 -4.09 19.39
C LEU A 395 2.24 -3.26 20.32
N ALA A 396 1.79 -2.09 20.77
CA ALA A 396 2.52 -1.31 21.78
C ALA A 396 2.63 -2.05 23.13
N GLY A 397 1.60 -2.83 23.50
CA GLY A 397 1.67 -3.75 24.62
C GLY A 397 2.80 -4.77 24.45
N ALA A 398 2.95 -5.35 23.26
CA ALA A 398 4.01 -6.31 22.96
C ALA A 398 5.39 -5.68 23.04
N LEU A 399 5.56 -4.51 22.41
CA LEU A 399 6.83 -3.78 22.37
C LEU A 399 7.30 -3.31 23.76
N ARG A 400 6.39 -3.11 24.72
CA ARG A 400 6.71 -2.73 26.10
C ARG A 400 6.77 -3.90 27.07
N GLY A 401 6.44 -5.12 26.63
CA GLY A 401 6.29 -6.27 27.53
C GLY A 401 5.08 -6.19 28.47
N ALA A 402 4.07 -5.41 28.10
CA ALA A 402 2.86 -5.12 28.88
C ALA A 402 1.59 -5.65 28.18
N LEU A 403 1.70 -6.74 27.43
CA LEU A 403 0.55 -7.37 26.77
C LEU A 403 -0.50 -7.83 27.80
N PRO A 404 -1.80 -7.62 27.53
CA PRO A 404 -2.86 -8.27 28.30
C PRO A 404 -2.72 -9.79 28.26
N ARG A 405 -3.29 -10.45 29.28
CA ARG A 405 -3.40 -11.92 29.35
C ARG A 405 -3.91 -12.50 28.02
N ARG A 406 -3.47 -13.71 27.67
CA ARG A 406 -3.79 -14.37 26.37
C ARG A 406 -5.29 -14.41 26.08
N GLN A 407 -6.08 -14.66 27.13
CA GLN A 407 -7.55 -14.70 27.08
C GLN A 407 -8.21 -13.38 26.68
N VAL A 408 -7.48 -12.27 26.71
CA VAL A 408 -7.93 -10.93 26.28
C VAL A 408 -7.27 -10.56 24.96
N SER A 409 -5.94 -10.72 24.85
CA SER A 409 -5.20 -10.30 23.64
C SER A 409 -5.59 -11.10 22.40
N VAL A 410 -5.83 -12.41 22.50
CA VAL A 410 -6.17 -13.24 21.33
C VAL A 410 -7.56 -12.92 20.78
N PRO A 411 -8.65 -12.87 21.60
CA PRO A 411 -9.96 -12.48 21.08
C PRO A 411 -10.01 -11.06 20.52
N LEU A 412 -9.30 -10.10 21.13
CA LEU A 412 -9.24 -8.73 20.60
C LEU A 412 -8.52 -8.66 19.25
N PHE A 413 -7.41 -9.37 19.11
CA PHE A 413 -6.69 -9.47 17.84
C PHE A 413 -7.57 -10.12 16.77
N GLY A 414 -8.15 -11.29 17.06
CA GLY A 414 -9.04 -11.99 16.12
C GLY A 414 -10.28 -11.17 15.77
N GLY A 415 -10.91 -10.51 16.75
CA GLY A 415 -12.06 -9.65 16.53
C GLY A 415 -11.75 -8.44 15.64
N ALA A 416 -10.60 -7.79 15.84
CA ALA A 416 -10.17 -6.69 14.97
C ALA A 416 -9.94 -7.17 13.52
N LEU A 417 -9.33 -8.35 13.32
CA LEU A 417 -9.17 -8.93 11.97
C LEU A 417 -10.51 -9.27 11.32
N VAL A 418 -11.47 -9.79 12.08
CA VAL A 418 -12.83 -10.06 11.57
C VAL A 418 -13.53 -8.76 11.16
N VAL A 419 -13.44 -7.69 11.96
CA VAL A 419 -14.00 -6.39 11.60
C VAL A 419 -13.37 -5.85 10.32
N ILE A 420 -12.04 -5.92 10.21
CA ILE A 420 -11.33 -5.52 8.99
C ILE A 420 -11.80 -6.34 7.79
N ALA A 421 -11.88 -7.67 7.91
CA ALA A 421 -12.32 -8.53 6.82
C ALA A 421 -13.76 -8.24 6.37
N LEU A 422 -14.68 -8.03 7.31
CA LEU A 422 -16.07 -7.67 7.02
C LEU A 422 -16.19 -6.31 6.35
N ALA A 423 -15.44 -5.31 6.81
CA ALA A 423 -15.44 -3.96 6.25
C ALA A 423 -14.83 -3.94 4.84
N VAL A 424 -13.68 -4.61 4.63
CA VAL A 424 -13.11 -4.81 3.29
C VAL A 424 -14.14 -5.48 2.39
N THR A 425 -14.75 -6.58 2.82
CA THR A 425 -15.79 -7.26 2.04
C THR A 425 -16.95 -6.32 1.69
N ASN A 426 -17.44 -5.52 2.64
CA ASN A 426 -18.52 -4.55 2.38
C ASN A 426 -18.14 -3.53 1.31
N ALA A 427 -16.90 -3.04 1.32
CA ALA A 427 -16.41 -2.07 0.35
C ALA A 427 -16.19 -2.66 -1.06
N LEU A 428 -15.80 -3.93 -1.14
CA LEU A 428 -15.56 -4.63 -2.42
C LEU A 428 -16.87 -5.09 -3.10
N VAL A 429 -17.97 -5.24 -2.36
CA VAL A 429 -19.25 -5.67 -2.93
C VAL A 429 -19.99 -4.52 -3.60
N GLY A 430 -19.90 -4.44 -4.93
CA GLY A 430 -20.68 -3.55 -5.79
C GLY A 430 -21.84 -4.25 -6.52
N THR A 431 -22.75 -3.45 -7.07
CA THR A 431 -23.84 -3.87 -7.96
C THR A 431 -23.69 -3.18 -9.31
N ALA A 432 -24.29 -3.76 -10.36
CA ALA A 432 -24.33 -3.18 -11.69
C ALA A 432 -25.78 -3.08 -12.17
N PRO A 433 -26.56 -2.09 -11.66
CA PRO A 433 -27.92 -1.88 -12.16
C PRO A 433 -27.89 -1.50 -13.65
N PRO A 434 -28.93 -1.88 -14.43
CA PRO A 434 -28.98 -1.54 -15.84
C PRO A 434 -29.16 -0.02 -16.00
N VAL A 435 -28.12 0.64 -16.50
CA VAL A 435 -28.12 2.04 -16.88
C VAL A 435 -27.76 2.13 -18.36
N GLN A 436 -28.36 3.07 -19.09
CA GLN A 436 -28.02 3.33 -20.48
C GLN A 436 -27.59 4.78 -20.62
N ALA A 437 -26.50 5.02 -21.36
CA ALA A 437 -26.03 6.37 -21.68
C ALA A 437 -26.18 6.63 -23.18
N THR A 438 -26.91 7.69 -23.51
CA THR A 438 -26.93 8.28 -24.86
C THR A 438 -25.95 9.44 -24.88
N VAL A 439 -24.92 9.34 -25.70
CA VAL A 439 -23.83 10.30 -25.79
C VAL A 439 -23.88 11.00 -27.13
N THR A 440 -23.82 12.32 -27.11
CA THR A 440 -23.64 13.18 -28.28
C THR A 440 -22.33 13.93 -28.13
N LEU A 441 -21.38 13.72 -29.04
CA LEU A 441 -20.12 14.44 -29.06
C LEU A 441 -20.31 15.81 -29.70
N THR A 442 -19.80 16.85 -29.05
CA THR A 442 -19.85 18.25 -29.50
C THR A 442 -18.44 18.82 -29.61
N ASP A 443 -18.27 19.83 -30.45
CA ASP A 443 -16.99 20.54 -30.63
C ASP A 443 -15.80 19.61 -30.87
N VAL A 444 -15.99 18.57 -31.68
CA VAL A 444 -14.94 17.60 -32.03
C VAL A 444 -13.85 18.29 -32.84
N ARG A 445 -12.61 18.20 -32.38
CA ARG A 445 -11.41 18.79 -32.99
C ARG A 445 -10.35 17.73 -33.22
N GLY A 446 -9.34 18.07 -34.03
CA GLY A 446 -8.24 17.18 -34.36
C GLY A 446 -8.59 16.13 -35.43
N GLY A 447 -7.55 15.46 -35.91
CA GLY A 447 -7.64 14.28 -36.78
C GLY A 447 -7.50 12.97 -35.99
N PRO A 448 -7.30 11.83 -36.67
CA PRO A 448 -7.22 10.52 -36.01
C PRO A 448 -6.13 10.39 -34.92
N GLN A 449 -5.11 11.24 -34.93
CA GLN A 449 -3.95 11.17 -34.01
C GLN A 449 -4.08 12.08 -32.78
N ASP A 450 -5.00 13.06 -32.81
CA ASP A 450 -5.16 14.09 -31.77
C ASP A 450 -6.64 14.45 -31.53
N ARG A 451 -7.55 13.52 -31.89
CA ARG A 451 -9.00 13.73 -31.79
C ARG A 451 -9.42 13.98 -30.35
N THR A 452 -10.09 15.11 -30.12
CA THR A 452 -10.71 15.46 -28.84
C THR A 452 -12.13 15.96 -29.05
N GLY A 453 -12.97 15.93 -28.02
CA GLY A 453 -14.32 16.46 -28.12
C GLY A 453 -15.02 16.57 -26.78
N HIS A 454 -15.99 17.47 -26.69
CA HIS A 454 -16.91 17.53 -25.57
C HIS A 454 -17.99 16.46 -25.72
N ALA A 455 -18.66 16.11 -24.63
CA ALA A 455 -19.78 15.18 -24.66
C ALA A 455 -20.98 15.73 -23.89
N VAL A 456 -22.17 15.56 -24.47
CA VAL A 456 -23.45 15.66 -23.77
C VAL A 456 -23.95 14.24 -23.55
N VAL A 457 -24.16 13.87 -22.29
CA VAL A 457 -24.51 12.52 -21.85
C VAL A 457 -25.90 12.55 -21.23
N ARG A 458 -26.83 11.80 -21.82
CA ARG A 458 -28.16 11.56 -21.26
C ARG A 458 -28.22 10.15 -20.68
N MET A 459 -28.54 10.06 -19.40
CA MET A 459 -28.61 8.80 -18.64
C MET A 459 -30.06 8.30 -18.55
N SER A 460 -30.24 6.98 -18.61
CA SER A 460 -31.53 6.30 -18.43
C SER A 460 -31.36 5.14 -17.44
N PRO A 461 -32.27 4.94 -16.47
CA PRO A 461 -33.50 5.71 -16.22
C PRO A 461 -33.26 7.16 -15.77
N ALA A 462 -34.29 8.01 -15.88
CA ALA A 462 -34.21 9.40 -15.45
C ALA A 462 -33.89 9.49 -13.94
N GLY A 463 -33.08 10.48 -13.56
CA GLY A 463 -32.58 10.64 -12.18
C GLY A 463 -31.25 9.94 -11.88
N THR A 464 -30.78 9.05 -12.78
CA THR A 464 -29.46 8.43 -12.65
C THR A 464 -28.36 9.48 -12.62
N GLY A 465 -27.54 9.49 -11.57
CA GLY A 465 -26.39 10.39 -11.44
C GLY A 465 -26.65 11.69 -10.68
N GLN A 466 -27.84 11.92 -10.11
CA GLN A 466 -28.12 13.15 -9.37
C GLN A 466 -27.39 13.21 -8.01
N ASP A 467 -27.41 12.11 -7.26
CA ASP A 467 -26.79 11.98 -5.94
C ASP A 467 -25.59 11.01 -5.96
N SER A 468 -24.84 11.00 -7.07
CA SER A 468 -23.71 10.08 -7.25
C SER A 468 -22.49 10.49 -6.44
N THR A 469 -21.80 9.49 -5.89
CA THR A 469 -20.45 9.65 -5.34
C THR A 469 -19.49 10.18 -6.41
N TRP A 470 -19.59 9.64 -7.62
CA TRP A 470 -18.99 10.23 -8.80
C TRP A 470 -19.79 9.94 -10.06
N LEU A 471 -19.78 10.93 -10.95
CA LEU A 471 -20.17 10.82 -12.34
C LEU A 471 -19.11 11.57 -13.17
N THR A 472 -18.22 10.81 -13.81
CA THR A 472 -17.09 11.37 -14.55
C THR A 472 -17.01 10.83 -15.96
N MET A 473 -16.33 11.56 -16.83
CA MET A 473 -15.72 10.98 -18.01
C MET A 473 -14.21 10.94 -17.78
N THR A 474 -13.63 9.74 -17.86
CA THR A 474 -12.23 9.49 -17.52
C THR A 474 -11.51 8.91 -18.74
N GLY A 475 -10.40 9.55 -19.11
CA GLY A 475 -9.43 9.10 -20.10
C GLY A 475 -8.13 8.66 -19.43
N TRP A 476 -7.55 7.53 -19.83
CA TRP A 476 -6.23 7.08 -19.34
C TRP A 476 -5.44 6.32 -20.43
N GLN A 477 -4.18 5.96 -20.15
CA GLN A 477 -3.27 5.19 -21.04
C GLN A 477 -2.85 5.86 -22.36
N GLY A 478 -3.13 7.15 -22.54
CA GLY A 478 -2.67 7.96 -23.66
C GLY A 478 -1.49 8.88 -23.33
N GLY A 479 -0.69 8.53 -22.33
CA GLY A 479 0.41 9.33 -21.80
C GLY A 479 0.05 10.16 -20.57
N ASP A 480 -1.21 10.21 -20.18
CA ASP A 480 -1.69 11.02 -19.05
C ASP A 480 -3.02 10.44 -18.48
N LEU A 481 -3.49 10.97 -17.35
CA LEU A 481 -4.78 10.71 -16.73
C LEU A 481 -5.65 11.97 -16.81
N HIS A 482 -6.81 11.86 -17.45
CA HIS A 482 -7.75 12.97 -17.60
C HIS A 482 -9.09 12.61 -16.97
N VAL A 483 -9.50 13.32 -15.91
CA VAL A 483 -10.74 13.07 -15.18
C VAL A 483 -11.59 14.34 -15.20
N ASP A 484 -12.71 14.31 -15.92
CA ASP A 484 -13.68 15.41 -15.95
C ASP A 484 -14.97 15.03 -15.22
N ARG A 485 -15.38 15.84 -14.24
CA ARG A 485 -16.62 15.64 -13.47
C ARG A 485 -17.79 16.25 -14.21
N LEU A 486 -18.73 15.43 -14.66
CA LEU A 486 -19.81 15.89 -15.53
C LEU A 486 -20.72 16.90 -14.82
N THR A 487 -21.01 18.01 -15.50
CA THR A 487 -21.90 19.06 -14.97
C THR A 487 -23.34 18.79 -15.42
N PRO A 488 -24.32 18.75 -14.49
CA PRO A 488 -25.73 18.60 -14.86
C PRO A 488 -26.23 19.83 -15.64
N ILE A 489 -26.93 19.58 -16.74
CA ILE A 489 -27.62 20.62 -17.55
C ILE A 489 -29.12 20.35 -17.72
N GLY A 490 -29.60 19.23 -17.16
CA GLY A 490 -31.00 18.85 -17.08
C GLY A 490 -31.18 17.71 -16.06
N PRO A 491 -32.40 17.20 -15.86
CA PRO A 491 -32.69 16.18 -14.86
C PRO A 491 -31.94 14.85 -15.05
N ASP A 492 -31.64 14.49 -16.29
CA ASP A 492 -31.00 13.23 -16.70
C ASP A 492 -29.84 13.46 -17.67
N THR A 493 -29.42 14.73 -17.85
CA THR A 493 -28.51 15.14 -18.90
C THR A 493 -27.36 15.94 -18.32
N TYR A 494 -26.15 15.55 -18.69
CA TYR A 494 -24.89 16.08 -18.18
C TYR A 494 -23.97 16.46 -19.34
N ARG A 495 -23.00 17.34 -19.09
CA ARG A 495 -21.98 17.72 -20.08
C ARG A 495 -20.57 17.62 -19.51
N THR A 496 -19.60 17.39 -20.39
CA THR A 496 -18.19 17.58 -20.04
C THR A 496 -17.86 19.07 -19.93
N ASN A 497 -16.89 19.41 -19.06
CA ASN A 497 -16.37 20.77 -18.91
C ASN A 497 -15.13 20.98 -19.78
N GLU A 498 -14.39 19.91 -20.04
CA GLU A 498 -13.17 19.89 -20.83
C GLU A 498 -13.31 18.90 -22.02
N PRO A 499 -12.54 19.09 -23.11
CA PRO A 499 -12.56 18.18 -24.24
C PRO A 499 -11.85 16.86 -23.90
N MET A 500 -12.55 15.74 -24.06
CA MET A 500 -12.03 14.41 -23.75
C MET A 500 -11.17 13.87 -24.90
N PRO A 501 -10.09 13.13 -24.61
CA PRO A 501 -9.29 12.46 -25.64
C PRO A 501 -10.03 11.24 -26.22
N LEU A 502 -10.00 11.11 -27.54
CA LEU A 502 -10.73 10.09 -28.32
C LEU A 502 -9.85 9.50 -29.45
N HIS A 503 -8.55 9.35 -29.20
CA HIS A 503 -7.55 8.95 -30.20
C HIS A 503 -6.45 8.05 -29.63
N GLY A 504 -5.65 7.46 -30.53
CA GLY A 504 -4.43 6.74 -30.17
C GLY A 504 -4.66 5.61 -29.17
N THR A 505 -3.87 5.59 -28.10
CA THR A 505 -3.92 4.57 -27.04
C THR A 505 -4.83 4.95 -25.88
N TRP A 506 -5.46 6.13 -25.93
CA TRP A 506 -6.39 6.55 -24.90
C TRP A 506 -7.54 5.56 -24.74
N LYS A 507 -7.89 5.26 -23.51
CA LYS A 507 -9.14 4.60 -23.14
C LYS A 507 -9.99 5.63 -22.43
N THR A 508 -11.19 5.87 -22.93
CA THR A 508 -12.11 6.90 -22.42
C THR A 508 -13.46 6.28 -22.12
N MET A 509 -13.97 6.50 -20.92
CA MET A 509 -15.23 5.94 -20.44
C MET A 509 -15.97 6.92 -19.53
N ILE A 510 -17.29 6.76 -19.45
CA ILE A 510 -18.11 7.39 -18.43
C ILE A 510 -18.14 6.45 -17.22
N ARG A 511 -17.88 6.98 -16.03
CA ARG A 511 -17.87 6.26 -14.76
C ARG A 511 -19.01 6.74 -13.88
N PHE A 512 -19.70 5.81 -13.22
CA PHE A 512 -20.79 6.13 -12.31
C PHE A 512 -20.72 5.27 -11.05
N HIS A 513 -20.71 5.96 -9.91
CA HIS A 513 -20.82 5.34 -8.59
C HIS A 513 -21.90 6.03 -7.75
N GLU A 514 -22.84 5.24 -7.25
CA GLU A 514 -23.87 5.67 -6.31
C GLU A 514 -24.18 4.54 -5.33
N GLY A 515 -23.87 4.75 -4.05
CA GLY A 515 -24.07 3.75 -3.01
C GLY A 515 -23.30 2.44 -3.28
N ARG A 516 -23.96 1.45 -3.89
CA ARG A 516 -23.35 0.17 -4.31
C ARG A 516 -23.20 0.04 -5.83
N ALA A 517 -23.89 0.86 -6.61
CA ALA A 517 -23.76 0.84 -8.06
C ALA A 517 -22.34 1.25 -8.45
N MET A 518 -21.68 0.43 -9.27
CA MET A 518 -20.34 0.65 -9.81
C MET A 518 -20.36 0.23 -11.28
N VAL A 519 -20.74 1.14 -12.16
CA VAL A 519 -20.87 0.86 -13.61
C VAL A 519 -20.15 1.89 -14.45
N ALA A 520 -19.86 1.48 -15.68
CA ALA A 520 -19.22 2.32 -16.64
C ALA A 520 -19.75 2.09 -18.06
N VAL A 521 -19.63 3.13 -18.89
CA VAL A 521 -19.96 3.10 -20.31
C VAL A 521 -18.70 3.43 -21.11
N PRO A 522 -18.15 2.50 -21.90
CA PRO A 522 -16.99 2.80 -22.72
C PRO A 522 -17.37 3.77 -23.84
N VAL A 523 -16.55 4.79 -24.07
CA VAL A 523 -16.76 5.83 -25.10
C VAL A 523 -15.79 5.63 -26.25
N TYR A 524 -14.49 5.57 -25.94
CA TYR A 524 -13.42 5.33 -26.90
C TYR A 524 -12.42 4.34 -26.34
N MET A 525 -12.07 3.31 -27.10
CA MET A 525 -10.94 2.45 -26.79
C MET A 525 -10.34 1.88 -28.07
N PRO A 526 -9.00 1.83 -28.21
CA PRO A 526 -8.38 1.20 -29.36
C PRO A 526 -8.73 -0.29 -29.43
N ALA A 527 -8.61 -0.85 -30.64
CA ALA A 527 -8.58 -2.29 -30.81
C ALA A 527 -7.34 -2.85 -30.10
N ASP A 528 -7.50 -4.05 -29.55
CA ASP A 528 -6.42 -4.79 -28.91
C ASP A 528 -6.25 -6.10 -29.67
N GLU A 529 -5.44 -6.07 -30.74
CA GLU A 529 -5.24 -7.23 -31.61
C GLU A 529 -4.68 -8.43 -30.84
N ALA A 530 -3.83 -8.18 -29.85
CA ALA A 530 -3.21 -9.21 -29.04
C ALA A 530 -4.24 -9.97 -28.18
N LEU A 531 -5.28 -9.28 -27.73
CA LEU A 531 -6.40 -9.89 -26.99
C LEU A 531 -7.59 -10.26 -27.89
N GLY A 532 -7.54 -9.92 -29.19
CA GLY A 532 -8.65 -10.08 -30.11
C GLY A 532 -9.87 -9.20 -29.78
N VAL A 533 -9.68 -8.09 -29.04
CA VAL A 533 -10.79 -7.24 -28.60
C VAL A 533 -11.00 -6.09 -29.58
N PRO A 534 -12.20 -5.92 -30.16
CA PRO A 534 -12.46 -4.88 -31.16
C PRO A 534 -12.42 -3.48 -30.55
N ALA A 535 -12.09 -2.48 -31.37
CA ALA A 535 -12.13 -1.07 -30.96
C ALA A 535 -13.54 -0.65 -30.52
N VAL A 536 -13.60 0.24 -29.54
CA VAL A 536 -14.80 0.99 -29.19
C VAL A 536 -14.67 2.36 -29.86
N THR A 537 -15.48 2.61 -30.89
CA THR A 537 -15.46 3.88 -31.64
C THR A 537 -16.24 4.97 -30.91
N ALA A 538 -15.73 6.21 -30.95
CA ALA A 538 -16.47 7.37 -30.46
C ALA A 538 -17.20 8.03 -31.63
N ASP A 539 -18.34 7.47 -32.02
CA ASP A 539 -19.18 8.02 -33.09
C ASP A 539 -19.82 9.34 -32.64
N PRO A 540 -20.22 10.25 -33.55
CA PRO A 540 -20.78 11.55 -33.18
C PRO A 540 -21.99 11.46 -32.24
N GLN A 541 -22.77 10.40 -32.36
CA GLN A 541 -23.87 10.08 -31.46
C GLN A 541 -24.00 8.56 -31.32
N PHE A 542 -24.18 8.08 -30.10
CA PHE A 542 -24.42 6.67 -29.82
C PHE A 542 -25.20 6.47 -28.52
N THR A 543 -25.77 5.28 -28.37
CA THR A 543 -26.42 4.82 -27.14
C THR A 543 -25.83 3.48 -26.75
N ARG A 544 -25.38 3.35 -25.50
CA ARG A 544 -24.74 2.13 -24.98
C ARG A 544 -25.25 1.81 -23.58
N ASP A 545 -25.37 0.52 -23.32
CA ASP A 545 -25.65 0.00 -21.99
C ASP A 545 -24.38 0.08 -21.12
N SER A 546 -24.58 0.33 -19.84
CA SER A 546 -23.54 0.27 -18.84
C SER A 546 -23.17 -1.18 -18.55
N GLN A 547 -21.91 -1.41 -18.21
CA GLN A 547 -21.42 -2.68 -17.72
C GLN A 547 -20.74 -2.48 -16.35
N PRO A 548 -20.53 -3.55 -15.55
CA PRO A 548 -19.77 -3.45 -14.32
C PRO A 548 -18.43 -2.74 -14.57
N GLU A 549 -18.10 -1.75 -13.75
CA GLU A 549 -16.95 -0.87 -14.01
C GLU A 549 -15.63 -1.66 -14.15
N TRP A 550 -15.44 -2.68 -13.31
CA TRP A 550 -14.27 -3.54 -13.35
C TRP A 550 -14.09 -4.26 -14.70
N GLN A 551 -15.17 -4.56 -15.45
CA GLN A 551 -15.05 -5.17 -16.79
C GLN A 551 -14.51 -4.20 -17.83
N VAL A 552 -14.74 -2.89 -17.64
CA VAL A 552 -14.19 -1.85 -18.52
C VAL A 552 -12.73 -1.60 -18.17
N LEU A 553 -12.42 -1.50 -16.87
CA LEU A 553 -11.08 -1.18 -16.38
C LEU A 553 -10.10 -2.37 -16.50
N GLN A 554 -10.60 -3.59 -16.35
CA GLN A 554 -9.84 -4.84 -16.50
C GLN A 554 -10.23 -5.54 -17.79
N ARG A 555 -10.22 -4.81 -18.91
CA ARG A 555 -10.54 -5.33 -20.25
C ARG A 555 -9.62 -6.48 -20.66
N GLU A 556 -8.45 -6.53 -20.05
CA GLU A 556 -7.40 -7.53 -20.19
C GLU A 556 -7.71 -8.86 -19.47
N THR A 557 -8.68 -8.89 -18.57
CA THR A 557 -9.08 -10.10 -17.83
C THR A 557 -9.84 -11.05 -18.74
N LYS A 558 -9.43 -12.33 -18.75
CA LYS A 558 -10.06 -13.36 -19.59
C LYS A 558 -11.46 -13.68 -19.06
N GLN A 559 -12.44 -13.80 -19.96
CA GLN A 559 -13.86 -13.91 -19.63
C GLN A 559 -14.34 -15.35 -19.37
N ASP A 560 -13.58 -16.38 -19.77
CA ASP A 560 -13.98 -17.80 -19.72
C ASP A 560 -13.25 -18.61 -18.64
N ILE A 561 -13.03 -18.01 -17.47
CA ILE A 561 -12.28 -18.66 -16.40
C ILE A 561 -13.24 -19.37 -15.43
N PRO A 562 -13.02 -20.66 -15.12
CA PRO A 562 -13.83 -21.36 -14.13
C PRO A 562 -13.78 -20.67 -12.76
N SER A 563 -14.96 -20.38 -12.20
CA SER A 563 -15.07 -19.67 -10.91
C SER A 563 -14.33 -20.37 -9.76
N TRP A 564 -14.31 -21.72 -9.76
CA TRP A 564 -13.57 -22.50 -8.77
C TRP A 564 -12.06 -22.23 -8.81
N LEU A 565 -11.49 -21.95 -9.99
CA LEU A 565 -10.06 -21.67 -10.15
C LEU A 565 -9.73 -20.30 -9.57
N TRP A 566 -10.52 -19.28 -9.90
CA TRP A 566 -10.41 -17.93 -9.31
C TRP A 566 -10.48 -17.99 -7.77
N VAL A 567 -11.49 -18.70 -7.25
CA VAL A 567 -11.68 -18.86 -5.80
C VAL A 567 -10.50 -19.59 -5.18
N THR A 568 -10.01 -20.67 -5.79
CA THR A 568 -8.89 -21.46 -5.25
C THR A 568 -7.60 -20.63 -5.20
N CYS A 569 -7.25 -19.94 -6.29
CA CYS A 569 -6.06 -19.08 -6.33
C CYS A 569 -6.17 -17.92 -5.33
N SER A 570 -7.33 -17.28 -5.24
CA SER A 570 -7.61 -16.25 -4.23
C SER A 570 -7.47 -16.78 -2.80
N LEU A 571 -7.95 -18.00 -2.52
CA LEU A 571 -7.82 -18.63 -1.21
C LEU A 571 -6.37 -18.97 -0.85
N VAL A 572 -5.53 -19.32 -1.83
CA VAL A 572 -4.09 -19.52 -1.61
C VAL A 572 -3.44 -18.20 -1.18
N VAL A 573 -3.70 -17.11 -1.90
CA VAL A 573 -3.20 -15.77 -1.53
C VAL A 573 -3.68 -15.38 -0.14
N LEU A 574 -4.96 -15.58 0.16
CA LEU A 574 -5.53 -15.31 1.49
C LEU A 574 -4.85 -16.16 2.57
N ALA A 575 -4.61 -17.44 2.33
CA ALA A 575 -3.92 -18.31 3.28
C ALA A 575 -2.49 -17.83 3.55
N CYS A 576 -1.75 -17.39 2.52
CA CYS A 576 -0.43 -16.82 2.68
C CYS A 576 -0.46 -15.47 3.44
N SER A 577 -1.42 -14.60 3.12
CA SER A 577 -1.66 -13.33 3.83
C SER A 577 -1.94 -13.57 5.32
N LEU A 578 -2.84 -14.51 5.63
CA LEU A 578 -3.18 -14.88 7.00
C LEU A 578 -1.98 -15.49 7.72
N ALA A 579 -1.18 -16.33 7.05
CA ALA A 579 0.04 -16.89 7.64
C ALA A 579 1.01 -15.79 8.06
N LEU A 580 1.21 -14.75 7.23
CA LEU A 580 2.03 -13.59 7.58
C LEU A 580 1.46 -12.87 8.81
N VAL A 581 0.19 -12.46 8.77
CA VAL A 581 -0.45 -11.69 9.87
C VAL A 581 -0.46 -12.47 11.18
N LEU A 582 -0.79 -13.77 11.13
CA LEU A 582 -0.80 -14.64 12.31
C LEU A 582 0.62 -14.87 12.85
N SER A 583 1.63 -15.00 11.98
CA SER A 583 3.03 -15.13 12.40
C SER A 583 3.55 -13.88 13.11
N LEU A 584 3.19 -12.68 12.62
CA LEU A 584 3.51 -11.41 13.27
C LEU A 584 2.84 -11.30 14.65
N GLY A 585 1.55 -11.67 14.74
CA GLY A 585 0.82 -11.73 16.01
C GLY A 585 1.43 -12.73 17.01
N TRP A 586 1.82 -13.91 16.53
CA TRP A 586 2.55 -14.91 17.32
C TRP A 586 3.89 -14.37 17.81
N GLY A 587 4.66 -13.72 16.94
CA GLY A 587 5.94 -13.10 17.26
C GLY A 587 5.83 -12.02 18.32
N ALA A 588 4.89 -11.10 18.15
CA ALA A 588 4.58 -10.06 19.11
C ALA A 588 4.21 -10.65 20.47
N GLN A 589 3.36 -11.68 20.49
CA GLN A 589 3.00 -12.38 21.72
C GLN A 589 4.19 -13.08 22.39
N ARG A 590 5.04 -13.73 21.60
CA ARG A 590 6.21 -14.47 22.07
C ARG A 590 7.24 -13.52 22.69
N ILE A 591 7.65 -12.49 21.95
CA ILE A 591 8.64 -11.49 22.40
C ILE A 591 8.09 -10.69 23.58
N GLY A 592 6.84 -10.24 23.50
CA GLY A 592 6.22 -9.42 24.54
C GLY A 592 6.05 -10.12 25.89
N ARG A 593 6.15 -11.46 25.95
CA ARG A 593 6.06 -12.22 27.21
C ARG A 593 7.40 -12.56 27.84
N VAL A 594 8.50 -12.51 27.09
CA VAL A 594 9.84 -12.91 27.56
C VAL A 594 10.42 -11.93 28.60
N GLY A 595 9.80 -10.76 28.81
CA GLY A 595 10.18 -9.78 29.84
C GLY A 595 9.02 -9.26 30.70
N ALA A 596 7.90 -9.98 30.79
CA ALA A 596 6.76 -9.58 31.62
C ALA A 596 7.16 -9.58 33.11
N GLY A 597 7.47 -8.42 33.67
CA GLY A 597 7.88 -8.24 35.07
C GLY A 597 9.11 -7.34 35.29
N ALA A 598 9.85 -6.97 34.25
CA ALA A 598 10.92 -5.96 34.36
C ALA A 598 10.33 -4.56 34.10
N PRO A 599 10.33 -3.63 35.08
CA PRO A 599 9.81 -2.28 34.86
C PRO A 599 10.66 -1.55 33.82
N GLU A 600 10.03 -1.03 32.76
CA GLU A 600 10.63 0.08 31.99
C GLU A 600 10.68 1.30 32.93
N PRO A 601 11.78 2.09 32.95
CA PRO A 601 11.78 3.36 33.64
C PRO A 601 10.63 4.19 33.08
N SER A 602 9.72 4.62 33.96
CA SER A 602 8.67 5.56 33.58
C SER A 602 9.32 6.79 32.93
N PRO A 603 8.76 7.37 31.84
CA PRO A 603 9.16 8.70 31.44
C PRO A 603 8.88 9.62 32.64
N GLU A 604 9.93 10.17 33.24
CA GLU A 604 9.88 10.96 34.48
C GLU A 604 8.86 12.10 34.38
N PRO A 605 8.23 12.49 35.51
CA PRO A 605 7.54 13.77 35.60
C PRO A 605 8.58 14.88 35.58
N GLU A 606 8.39 15.88 34.72
CA GLU A 606 9.09 17.17 34.80
C GLU A 606 9.09 17.65 36.26
N ARG A 607 10.29 17.77 36.84
CA ARG A 607 10.45 18.53 38.08
C ARG A 607 10.07 19.97 37.75
N THR A 608 8.93 20.41 38.28
CA THR A 608 8.63 21.83 38.44
C THR A 608 9.76 22.45 39.25
N ALA A 609 10.60 23.26 38.60
CA ALA A 609 11.51 24.15 39.28
C ALA A 609 10.67 25.21 40.02
N THR A 610 10.78 25.20 41.34
CA THR A 610 10.41 26.31 42.23
C THR A 610 11.22 27.55 41.94
#